data_AF-A0AAD1Z808-F1
#
_entry.id   AF-A0AAD1Z808-F1
#
_cell.length_a   1.000
_cell.length_b   1.000
_cell.length_c   1.000
_cell.angle_alpha   90.00
_cell.angle_beta   90.00
_cell.angle_gamma   90.00
#
_symmetry.space_group_name_H-M   'P 1'
#
loop_
_entity.id
_entity.type
_entity.pdbx_description
1 polymer ?
#
loop_
_entity_poly.entity_id
_entity_poly.type
_entity_poly.pdbx_seq_one_letter_code
_entity_poly.pdbx_strand_id
1 'polypeptide(L)'
;MSTCHPGAIEWTTVNYQNLLPLVSSLLFCNGLFYCSSISGLLGVYNPNESSWDVHSAPPARCPNAFCVNNWWKGRFIAEHNGEIFVIYTCSDLNPVVYKLDQTNKVWTDMETLEGSTLFASILSSQARMDLNG
;
A
#
# COMPACT_ATOMS: atom_id res chain seq x y z
N MET A 1 -8.61 -8.07 12.44
CA MET A 1 -7.77 -8.78 11.46
C MET A 1 -8.07 -10.26 11.56
N SER A 2 -8.33 -10.91 10.44
CA SER A 2 -8.56 -12.35 10.39
C SER A 2 -7.48 -13.00 9.52
N THR A 3 -6.75 -13.96 10.06
CA THR A 3 -5.68 -14.69 9.37
C THR A 3 -5.94 -16.18 9.39
N CYS A 4 -5.49 -16.88 8.35
CA CYS A 4 -5.53 -18.33 8.25
C CYS A 4 -4.22 -18.78 7.61
N HIS A 5 -3.57 -19.79 8.18
CA HIS A 5 -2.33 -20.35 7.64
C HIS A 5 -2.62 -21.69 6.95
N PRO A 6 -1.76 -22.13 6.01
CA PRO A 6 -1.90 -23.44 5.38
C PRO A 6 -2.02 -24.55 6.45
N GLY A 7 -3.01 -25.43 6.28
CA GLY A 7 -3.30 -26.53 7.20
C GLY A 7 -4.18 -26.17 8.40
N ALA A 8 -4.50 -24.90 8.63
CA ALA A 8 -5.49 -24.51 9.64
C ALA A 8 -6.91 -24.88 9.20
N ILE A 9 -7.74 -25.28 10.16
CA ILE A 9 -9.18 -25.57 9.95
C ILE A 9 -10.08 -24.40 10.34
N GLU A 10 -9.54 -23.42 11.08
CA GLU A 10 -10.28 -22.26 11.59
C GLU A 10 -9.51 -20.96 11.36
N TRP A 11 -10.26 -19.86 11.25
CA TRP A 11 -9.70 -18.52 11.13
C TRP A 11 -9.36 -17.96 12.51
N THR A 12 -8.16 -17.44 12.69
CA THR A 12 -7.80 -16.65 13.88
C THR A 12 -8.24 -15.21 13.66
N THR A 13 -9.11 -14.69 14.53
CA THR A 13 -9.57 -13.29 14.45
C THR A 13 -9.18 -12.53 15.70
N VAL A 14 -8.45 -11.43 15.50
CA VAL A 14 -8.12 -10.48 16.56
C VAL A 14 -8.73 -9.11 16.23
N ASN A 15 -9.47 -8.54 17.17
CA ASN A 15 -10.12 -7.25 17.01
C ASN A 15 -9.23 -6.15 17.58
N TYR A 16 -8.86 -5.20 16.74
CA TYR A 16 -8.12 -4.01 17.13
C TYR A 16 -9.03 -2.80 16.98
N GLN A 17 -8.85 -1.79 17.83
CA GLN A 17 -9.44 -0.48 17.57
C GLN A 17 -8.77 0.09 16.32
N ASN A 18 -9.50 0.12 15.21
CA ASN A 18 -8.96 0.60 13.95
C ASN A 18 -9.06 2.13 13.90
N LEU A 19 -7.92 2.80 13.99
CA LEU A 19 -7.83 4.25 13.83
C LEU A 19 -7.82 4.69 12.36
N LEU A 20 -7.78 3.73 11.41
CA LEU A 20 -7.84 4.04 9.99
C LEU A 20 -9.28 4.26 9.51
N PRO A 21 -9.55 5.33 8.75
CA PRO A 21 -10.83 5.49 8.08
C PRO A 21 -10.87 4.53 6.87
N LEU A 22 -11.66 3.46 6.94
CA LEU A 22 -11.93 2.47 5.88
C LEU A 22 -10.69 1.95 5.11
N VAL A 23 -10.39 0.66 5.24
CA VAL A 23 -9.28 0.03 4.51
C VAL A 23 -9.62 -0.11 3.03
N SER A 24 -8.72 0.36 2.16
CA SER A 24 -8.83 0.31 0.70
C SER A 24 -8.05 -0.83 0.06
N SER A 25 -6.86 -1.13 0.58
CA SER A 25 -5.93 -2.08 -0.03
C SER A 25 -5.01 -2.70 1.01
N LEU A 26 -4.52 -3.90 0.73
CA LEU A 26 -3.68 -4.71 1.60
C LEU A 26 -2.46 -5.23 0.82
N LEU A 27 -1.28 -5.19 1.42
CA LEU A 27 -0.08 -5.85 0.91
C LEU A 27 0.64 -6.58 2.04
N PHE A 28 1.53 -7.51 1.68
CA PHE A 28 2.44 -8.19 2.59
C PHE A 28 3.87 -7.81 2.22
N CYS A 29 4.65 -7.33 3.20
CA CYS A 29 6.02 -6.86 2.99
C CYS A 29 6.86 -7.19 4.23
N ASN A 30 8.01 -7.84 4.05
CA ASN A 30 8.98 -8.15 5.11
C ASN A 30 8.35 -8.78 6.38
N GLY A 31 7.39 -9.69 6.21
CA GLY A 31 6.75 -10.39 7.33
C GLY A 31 5.55 -9.65 7.95
N LEU A 32 5.23 -8.45 7.47
CA LEU A 32 4.16 -7.60 8.00
C LEU A 32 3.06 -7.39 6.94
N PHE A 33 1.82 -7.25 7.41
CA PHE A 33 0.73 -6.81 6.55
C PHE A 33 0.56 -5.30 6.66
N TYR A 34 0.49 -4.63 5.52
CA TYR A 34 0.21 -3.20 5.44
C TYR A 34 -1.18 -2.99 4.86
N CYS A 35 -2.00 -2.19 5.55
CA CYS A 35 -3.35 -1.83 5.16
C CYS A 35 -3.39 -0.34 4.82
N SER A 36 -3.60 0.03 3.56
CA SER A 36 -3.86 1.44 3.23
C SER A 36 -5.31 1.77 3.51
N SER A 37 -5.55 2.95 4.09
CA SER A 37 -6.86 3.55 4.20
C SER A 37 -7.22 4.34 2.93
N ILE A 38 -8.50 4.70 2.77
CA ILE A 38 -8.91 5.64 1.72
C ILE A 38 -8.26 7.01 1.88
N SER A 39 -7.90 7.40 3.11
CA SER A 39 -7.17 8.65 3.39
C SER A 39 -5.67 8.55 3.06
N GLY A 40 -5.15 7.34 2.82
CA GLY A 40 -3.75 7.07 2.50
C GLY A 40 -2.86 6.84 3.72
N LEU A 41 -3.45 6.67 4.91
CA LEU A 41 -2.75 6.20 6.10
C LEU A 41 -2.45 4.71 5.96
N LEU A 42 -1.31 4.27 6.48
CA LEU A 42 -0.92 2.86 6.49
C LEU A 42 -1.08 2.29 7.90
N GLY A 43 -1.93 1.28 8.06
CA GLY A 43 -1.90 0.41 9.22
C GLY A 43 -0.91 -0.72 9.01
N VAL A 44 -0.27 -1.16 10.08
CA VAL A 44 0.70 -2.24 10.08
C VAL A 44 0.22 -3.30 11.05
N TYR A 45 0.08 -4.53 10.54
CA TYR A 45 -0.22 -5.70 11.35
C TYR A 45 0.99 -6.62 11.38
N ASN A 46 1.48 -6.91 12.59
CA ASN A 46 2.52 -7.91 12.82
C ASN A 46 1.87 -9.24 13.23
N PRO A 47 1.89 -10.26 12.35
CA PRO A 47 1.27 -11.55 12.65
C PRO A 47 2.01 -12.33 13.74
N ASN A 48 3.31 -12.10 13.95
CA ASN A 48 4.10 -12.82 14.97
C ASN A 48 3.81 -12.30 16.38
N GLU A 49 3.60 -11.00 16.51
CA GLU A 49 3.31 -10.35 17.80
C GLU A 49 1.81 -10.20 18.06
N SER A 50 0.96 -10.46 17.07
CA SER A 50 -0.46 -10.10 17.11
C SER A 50 -0.64 -8.64 17.56
N SER A 51 0.05 -7.74 16.87
CA SER A 51 0.03 -6.31 17.14
C SER A 51 -0.45 -5.52 15.92
N TRP A 52 -1.14 -4.42 16.19
CA TRP A 52 -1.65 -3.49 15.19
C TRP A 52 -1.23 -2.07 15.55
N ASP A 53 -0.67 -1.36 14.57
CA ASP A 53 -0.27 0.04 14.72
C ASP A 53 -0.60 0.84 13.45
N VAL A 54 -0.59 2.17 13.54
CA VAL A 54 -0.63 3.06 12.38
C VAL A 54 0.79 3.53 12.09
N HIS A 55 1.28 3.23 10.90
CA HIS A 55 2.59 3.68 10.44
C HIS A 55 2.67 5.21 10.54
N SER A 56 3.73 5.72 11.14
CA SER A 56 3.83 7.16 11.44
C SER A 56 4.15 8.02 10.20
N ALA A 57 4.38 7.41 9.04
CA ALA A 57 4.55 8.16 7.80
C ALA A 57 3.23 8.83 7.43
N PRO A 58 3.22 10.16 7.16
CA PRO A 58 2.02 10.80 6.64
C PRO A 58 1.65 10.21 5.28
N PRO A 59 0.38 10.31 4.85
CA PRO A 59 -0.02 9.88 3.52
C PRO A 59 0.81 10.55 2.42
N ALA A 60 1.20 9.80 1.39
CA ALA A 60 1.83 10.38 0.21
C ALA A 60 0.95 11.48 -0.38
N ARG A 61 1.54 12.60 -0.82
CA ARG A 61 0.79 13.76 -1.32
C ARG A 61 0.06 13.39 -2.61
N CYS A 62 -1.28 13.50 -2.61
CA CYS A 62 -2.08 13.45 -3.84
C CYS A 62 -1.72 14.68 -4.68
N PRO A 63 -1.22 14.53 -5.93
CA PRO A 63 -0.97 15.68 -6.78
C PRO A 63 -2.30 16.33 -7.15
N ASN A 64 -2.39 17.67 -7.09
CA ASN A 64 -3.66 18.41 -7.20
C ASN A 64 -4.52 18.01 -8.41
N ALA A 65 -3.87 17.69 -9.54
CA ALA A 65 -4.53 17.30 -10.78
C ALA A 65 -5.25 15.93 -10.71
N PHE A 66 -4.93 15.09 -9.71
CA PHE A 66 -5.57 13.80 -9.44
C PHE A 66 -6.74 13.92 -8.45
N CYS A 67 -6.83 15.03 -7.73
CA CYS A 67 -7.75 15.16 -6.60
C CYS A 67 -9.11 15.78 -7.01
N VAL A 68 -9.40 15.91 -8.31
CA VAL A 68 -10.53 16.72 -8.83
C VAL A 68 -11.86 15.95 -8.89
N ASN A 69 -11.89 14.62 -8.80
CA ASN A 69 -13.09 13.80 -8.48
C ASN A 69 -12.67 12.33 -8.28
N ASN A 70 -13.06 11.68 -7.17
CA ASN A 70 -12.72 10.28 -6.84
C ASN A 70 -11.22 9.96 -6.66
N TRP A 71 -10.46 10.81 -5.98
CA TRP A 71 -9.03 10.61 -5.72
C TRP A 71 -8.65 9.22 -5.16
N TRP A 72 -9.51 8.59 -4.36
CA TRP A 72 -9.28 7.23 -3.83
C TRP A 72 -9.33 6.13 -4.91
N LYS A 73 -10.03 6.34 -6.03
CA LYS A 73 -10.15 5.33 -7.10
C LYS A 73 -8.85 5.16 -7.89
N GLY A 74 -7.95 6.14 -7.83
CA GLY A 74 -6.67 6.13 -8.52
C GLY A 74 -5.48 5.86 -7.61
N ARG A 75 -5.69 5.58 -6.31
CA ARG A 75 -4.59 5.31 -5.36
C ARG A 75 -4.44 3.82 -5.13
N PHE A 76 -3.23 3.33 -5.36
CA PHE A 76 -2.88 1.93 -5.17
C PHE A 76 -1.62 1.78 -4.35
N ILE A 77 -1.45 0.61 -3.72
CA ILE A 77 -0.21 0.23 -3.04
C ILE A 77 0.34 -1.05 -3.66
N ALA A 78 1.65 -1.13 -3.82
CA ALA A 78 2.34 -2.31 -4.32
C ALA A 78 3.58 -2.59 -3.48
N GLU A 79 3.98 -3.86 -3.44
CA GLU A 79 5.22 -4.31 -2.84
C GLU A 79 6.09 -4.96 -3.91
N HIS A 80 7.41 -4.74 -3.79
CA HIS A 80 8.40 -5.52 -4.49
C HIS A 80 9.76 -5.49 -3.77
N ASN A 81 10.34 -6.67 -3.55
CA ASN A 81 11.65 -6.86 -2.89
C ASN A 81 11.79 -6.14 -1.54
N GLY A 82 10.72 -6.14 -0.75
CA GLY A 82 10.70 -5.48 0.56
C GLY A 82 10.48 -3.98 0.51
N GLU A 83 10.24 -3.42 -0.68
CA GLU A 83 9.96 -2.01 -0.90
C GLU A 83 8.47 -1.79 -1.11
N ILE A 84 7.95 -0.67 -0.60
CA ILE A 84 6.52 -0.34 -0.68
C ILE A 84 6.36 0.92 -1.53
N PHE A 85 5.42 0.85 -2.47
CA PHE A 85 5.10 1.92 -3.39
C PHE A 85 3.65 2.37 -3.24
N VAL A 86 3.41 3.66 -3.39
CA VAL A 86 2.09 4.24 -3.64
C VAL A 86 2.05 4.74 -5.08
N ILE A 87 0.99 4.38 -5.78
CA ILE A 87 0.78 4.71 -7.19
C ILE A 87 -0.49 5.55 -7.29
N TYR A 88 -0.38 6.71 -7.91
CA TYR A 88 -1.52 7.55 -8.29
C TYR A 88 -1.73 7.46 -9.80
N THR A 89 -2.92 7.06 -10.23
CA THR A 89 -3.32 7.02 -11.63
C THR A 89 -4.52 7.94 -11.88
N CYS A 90 -4.57 8.55 -13.05
CA CYS A 90 -5.68 9.33 -13.55
C CYS A 90 -5.76 9.12 -15.06
N SER A 91 -6.96 9.08 -15.64
CA SER A 91 -7.20 8.80 -17.06
C SER A 91 -6.43 9.74 -17.99
N ASP A 92 -6.22 10.99 -17.57
CA ASP A 92 -5.70 12.07 -18.40
C ASP A 92 -4.25 12.45 -18.08
N LEU A 93 -3.60 11.74 -17.14
CA LEU A 93 -2.26 12.09 -16.63
C LEU A 93 -1.38 10.85 -16.49
N ASN A 94 -0.07 11.06 -16.68
CA ASN A 94 0.93 10.04 -16.36
C ASN A 94 0.85 9.66 -14.87
N PRO A 95 1.02 8.38 -14.53
CA PRO A 95 0.98 7.96 -13.13
C PRO A 95 2.13 8.60 -12.34
N VAL A 96 1.86 8.89 -11.06
CA VAL A 96 2.86 9.38 -10.10
C VAL A 96 3.12 8.28 -9.08
N VAL A 97 4.40 8.01 -8.79
CA VAL A 97 4.80 6.91 -7.93
C VAL A 97 5.67 7.43 -6.80
N TYR A 98 5.36 6.99 -5.58
CA TYR A 98 6.18 7.27 -4.41
C TYR A 98 6.68 5.97 -3.80
N LYS A 99 7.92 5.97 -3.33
CA LYS A 99 8.52 4.89 -2.55
C LYS A 99 8.54 5.26 -1.07
N LEU A 100 8.15 4.33 -0.20
CA LEU A 100 8.25 4.53 1.26
C LEU A 100 9.69 4.34 1.71
N ASP A 101 10.31 5.42 2.19
CA ASP A 101 11.51 5.32 3.01
C ASP A 101 11.09 4.86 4.42
N GLN A 102 11.29 3.58 4.70
CA GLN A 102 10.92 2.99 5.99
C GLN A 102 11.81 3.49 7.15
N THR A 103 13.04 3.93 6.87
CA THR A 103 13.96 4.45 7.88
C THR A 103 13.54 5.83 8.34
N ASN A 104 13.33 6.74 7.39
CA ASN A 104 12.93 8.12 7.67
C ASN A 104 11.41 8.29 7.82
N LYS A 105 10.64 7.25 7.48
CA LYS A 105 9.17 7.20 7.53
C LYS A 105 8.52 8.30 6.70
N VAL A 106 9.02 8.47 5.47
CA VAL A 106 8.55 9.47 4.51
C VAL A 106 8.38 8.86 3.12
N TRP A 107 7.55 9.49 2.29
CA TRP A 107 7.38 9.12 0.89
C TRP A 107 8.32 9.92 0.01
N THR A 108 9.09 9.23 -0.82
CA THR A 108 10.01 9.83 -1.79
C THR A 108 9.44 9.67 -3.18
N ASP A 109 9.38 10.77 -3.94
CA ASP A 109 8.93 10.77 -5.33
C ASP A 109 9.90 9.97 -6.21
N MET A 110 9.37 9.17 -7.14
CA MET A 110 10.14 8.35 -8.05
C MET A 110 10.08 8.96 -9.45
N GLU A 111 11.18 9.59 -9.89
CA GLU A 111 11.29 10.14 -11.26
C GLU A 111 11.31 9.04 -12.33
N THR A 112 11.84 7.86 -11.99
CA THR A 112 11.85 6.67 -12.85
C THR A 112 11.49 5.44 -12.04
N LEU A 113 11.03 4.38 -12.70
CA LEU A 113 10.75 3.10 -12.04
C LEU A 113 12.00 2.20 -11.90
N GLU A 114 13.19 2.70 -12.27
CA GLU A 114 14.47 1.97 -12.17
C GLU A 114 14.43 0.57 -12.82
N GLY A 115 13.71 0.42 -13.94
CA GLY A 115 13.53 -0.86 -14.63
C GLY A 115 12.41 -1.75 -14.06
N SER A 116 11.63 -1.25 -13.10
CA SER A 116 10.43 -1.91 -12.61
C SER A 116 9.21 -1.61 -13.48
N THR A 117 8.34 -2.60 -13.61
CA THR A 117 7.01 -2.51 -14.18
C THR A 117 5.96 -2.57 -13.08
N LEU A 118 5.05 -1.61 -13.07
CA LEU A 118 3.97 -1.51 -12.10
C LEU A 118 2.62 -1.82 -12.76
N PHE A 119 1.88 -2.74 -12.16
CA PHE A 119 0.48 -2.98 -12.47
C PHE A 119 -0.39 -2.41 -11.35
N ALA A 120 -1.36 -1.57 -11.69
CA ALA A 120 -2.24 -0.93 -10.72
C ALA A 120 -3.70 -1.09 -11.12
N SER A 121 -4.49 -1.72 -10.25
CA SER A 121 -5.93 -1.92 -10.45
C SER A 121 -6.70 -1.90 -9.14
N ILE A 122 -8.01 -1.66 -9.24
CA ILE A 122 -8.94 -1.63 -8.10
C ILE A 122 -8.92 -2.94 -7.29
N LEU A 123 -8.66 -4.07 -7.95
CA LEU A 123 -8.68 -5.38 -7.30
C LEU A 123 -7.32 -5.75 -6.71
N SER A 124 -6.24 -5.43 -7.43
CA SER A 124 -4.88 -5.74 -7.00
C SER A 124 -3.87 -4.84 -7.71
N SER A 125 -2.73 -4.65 -7.06
CA SER A 125 -1.60 -3.93 -7.64
C SER A 125 -0.31 -4.70 -7.35
N GLN A 126 0.63 -4.68 -8.29
CA GLN A 126 1.83 -5.50 -8.28
C GLN A 126 3.00 -4.71 -8.86
N ALA A 127 4.19 -4.92 -8.31
CA ALA A 127 5.44 -4.41 -8.84
C ALA A 127 6.36 -5.59 -9.23
N ARG A 128 6.99 -5.51 -10.40
CA ARG A 128 7.81 -6.58 -11.00
C ARG A 128 9.01 -5.99 -11.73
N MET A 129 10.15 -6.68 -11.74
CA MET A 129 11.36 -6.27 -12.48
C MET A 129 11.65 -7.14 -13.71
N ASP A 130 10.93 -8.24 -13.90
CA ASP A 130 11.15 -9.23 -14.96
C ASP A 130 10.29 -9.01 -16.21
N LEU A 131 9.44 -7.98 -16.19
CA LEU A 131 8.60 -7.59 -17.32
C LEU A 131 9.17 -6.34 -17.97
N ASN A 132 9.66 -6.46 -19.20
CA ASN A 132 9.92 -5.30 -20.04
C ASN A 132 8.55 -4.81 -20.56
N GLY A 133 8.22 -3.55 -20.25
CA GLY A 133 7.00 -2.89 -20.72
C GLY A 133 7.00 -2.62 -22.22
#